data_AF-A0A2V2W3J9-F1
#
_entry.id   AF-A0A2V2W3J9-F1
#
_cell.length_a   1.000
_cell.length_b   1.000
_cell.length_c   1.000
_cell.angle_alpha   90.00
_cell.angle_beta   90.00
_cell.angle_gamma   90.00
#
_symmetry.space_group_name_H-M   'P 1'
#
loop_
_entity.id
_entity.type
_entity.pdbx_description
1 polymer ?
#
loop_
_entity_poly.entity_id
_entity_poly.type
_entity_poly.pdbx_seq_one_letter_code
_entity_poly.pdbx_strand_id
1 'polypeptide(L)'
;MEDALPQLMGDEILVYVRFFLDWTDAAPRTATGQVHHRLITLGTGDEEDEEKEKEMLSPQTFSYERLPGLVRRISDGIVWGQSRSACSLVIRNAMKHVMSDRCAGKPRGHCTSSMRQGTTVEKLLAVARSTQYRGPLVLLTFHPNEAVRIWSRETLLHLVKIAASSSSEPSAAASHVWLLGMQLLCAIRHLTCVSLDVQEEDTCLLVTDGFCSLLAVLMALDTNLVALERQLLQGTFAAGDKHLVVFCGVSTATIIFLGGSMLLYWLLTMKPAENNNTTMEAPESATGINLKTSSVTEELAGMLNAKLGIHTTLQPASLASDTKRALVKILVHCLFESSKHAVTSSREDELWYKRRMRNLWCLASHIDPPSPKNSTKKQSAGGTLSSPPAKSAGWMLRFLMRNASVQLNMQTALRGVRGGAQDDVTLYTMETAVHALRWLLTALAETLPELATSHYYHEFLLSIQEDCVKLTMAVAMRTQQPQVALMLLRHFCLQI
;
A
#
# COMPACT_ATOMS: atom_id res chain seq x y z
N MET A 1 33.18 2.80 -19.80
CA MET A 1 31.84 2.85 -20.43
C MET A 1 30.87 2.57 -19.31
N GLU A 2 30.10 3.55 -18.88
CA GLU A 2 28.92 3.26 -18.06
C GLU A 2 27.94 2.50 -18.95
N ASP A 3 27.56 1.29 -18.57
CA ASP A 3 26.56 0.52 -19.31
C ASP A 3 25.24 1.31 -19.30
N ALA A 4 24.63 1.50 -20.46
CA ALA A 4 23.33 2.16 -20.56
C ALA A 4 22.21 1.22 -20.09
N LEU A 5 21.11 1.78 -19.54
CA LEU A 5 19.93 0.99 -19.21
C LEU A 5 19.27 0.44 -20.49
N PRO A 6 18.76 -0.81 -20.49
CA PRO A 6 18.16 -1.42 -21.67
C PRO A 6 16.94 -0.63 -22.16
N GLN A 7 16.80 -0.50 -23.48
CA GLN A 7 15.67 0.17 -24.15
C GLN A 7 14.91 -0.80 -25.04
N LEU A 8 13.61 -0.59 -25.17
CA LEU A 8 12.76 -1.41 -26.03
C LEU A 8 12.91 -0.98 -27.51
N MET A 9 13.70 -1.74 -28.26
CA MET A 9 14.08 -1.42 -29.65
C MET A 9 13.10 -1.92 -30.73
N GLY A 10 11.95 -2.49 -30.38
CA GLY A 10 11.01 -3.07 -31.34
C GLY A 10 9.77 -3.73 -30.71
N ASP A 11 8.84 -4.16 -31.55
CA ASP A 11 7.54 -4.73 -31.19
C ASP A 11 7.45 -6.26 -31.40
N GLU A 12 8.55 -6.91 -31.77
CA GLU A 12 8.61 -8.35 -31.93
C GLU A 12 8.67 -9.08 -30.57
N ILE A 13 8.00 -10.24 -30.46
CA ILE A 13 7.97 -11.04 -29.23
C ILE A 13 9.39 -11.38 -28.73
N LEU A 14 10.32 -11.71 -29.62
CA LEU A 14 11.71 -11.98 -29.23
C LEU A 14 12.44 -10.75 -28.68
N VAL A 15 12.10 -9.55 -29.15
CA VAL A 15 12.66 -8.30 -28.66
C VAL A 15 12.17 -8.02 -27.24
N TYR A 16 10.87 -8.20 -26.98
CA TYR A 16 10.32 -8.09 -25.62
C TYR A 16 11.01 -9.04 -24.64
N VAL A 17 11.25 -10.29 -25.05
CA VAL A 17 11.87 -11.29 -24.18
C VAL A 17 13.33 -10.94 -23.88
N ARG A 18 14.10 -10.48 -24.88
CA ARG A 18 15.49 -10.04 -24.67
C ARG A 18 15.56 -8.84 -23.75
N PHE A 19 14.73 -7.82 -24.02
CA PHE A 19 14.59 -6.65 -23.16
C PHE A 19 14.29 -7.05 -21.72
N PHE A 20 13.36 -7.98 -21.52
CA PHE A 20 13.02 -8.47 -20.19
C PHE A 20 14.19 -9.18 -19.51
N LEU A 21 14.96 -9.99 -20.24
CA LEU A 21 16.14 -10.67 -19.73
C LEU A 21 17.24 -9.67 -19.32
N ASP A 22 17.48 -8.64 -20.11
CA ASP A 22 18.48 -7.59 -19.80
C ASP A 22 18.14 -6.86 -18.50
N TRP A 23 16.84 -6.63 -18.24
CA TRP A 23 16.33 -6.06 -16.99
C TRP A 23 16.34 -7.04 -15.79
N THR A 24 16.52 -8.34 -16.03
CA THR A 24 16.70 -9.35 -14.97
C THR A 24 18.15 -9.64 -14.63
N ASP A 25 19.10 -9.00 -15.33
CA ASP A 25 20.51 -9.11 -14.99
C ASP A 25 20.79 -8.48 -13.61
N ALA A 26 21.46 -9.25 -12.77
CA ALA A 26 21.82 -8.91 -11.40
C ALA A 26 23.33 -8.75 -11.22
N ALA A 27 24.13 -8.81 -12.28
CA ALA A 27 25.57 -8.62 -12.16
C ALA A 27 25.87 -7.20 -11.60
N PRO A 28 26.59 -7.05 -10.48
CA PRO A 28 26.79 -5.74 -9.83
C PRO A 28 27.43 -4.67 -10.72
N ARG A 29 28.10 -5.09 -11.80
CA ARG A 29 28.81 -4.23 -12.75
C ARG A 29 27.89 -3.64 -13.82
N THR A 30 26.76 -4.28 -14.13
CA THR A 30 25.81 -3.77 -15.13
C THR A 30 24.88 -2.74 -14.52
N ALA A 31 24.33 -1.85 -15.35
CA ALA A 31 23.42 -0.80 -14.88
C ALA A 31 22.16 -1.37 -14.21
N THR A 32 21.58 -2.42 -14.79
CA THR A 32 20.41 -3.12 -14.23
C THR A 32 20.75 -3.83 -12.93
N GLY A 33 21.95 -4.42 -12.82
CA GLY A 33 22.44 -4.98 -11.57
C GLY A 33 22.64 -3.93 -10.48
N GLN A 34 23.18 -2.74 -10.80
CA GLN A 34 23.28 -1.64 -9.83
C GLN A 34 21.91 -1.21 -9.32
N VAL A 35 20.92 -1.07 -10.22
CA VAL A 35 19.52 -0.78 -9.84
C VAL A 35 18.98 -1.88 -8.93
N HIS A 36 19.20 -3.15 -9.28
CA HIS A 36 18.76 -4.29 -8.47
C HIS A 36 19.30 -4.23 -7.04
N HIS A 37 20.61 -4.08 -6.88
CA HIS A 37 21.26 -4.05 -5.56
C HIS A 37 20.73 -2.90 -4.71
N ARG A 38 20.52 -1.71 -5.30
CA ARG A 38 19.93 -0.57 -4.58
C ARG A 38 18.50 -0.85 -4.13
N LEU A 39 17.67 -1.45 -4.98
CA LEU A 39 16.27 -1.76 -4.66
C LEU A 39 16.09 -2.80 -3.54
N ILE A 40 17.06 -3.69 -3.31
CA ILE A 40 16.99 -4.71 -2.25
C ILE A 40 17.80 -4.36 -0.99
N THR A 41 18.32 -3.14 -0.93
CA THR A 41 19.13 -2.66 0.19
C THR A 41 18.28 -1.90 1.19
N LEU A 42 18.49 -2.17 2.48
CA LEU A 42 18.00 -1.34 3.57
C LEU A 42 19.06 -0.29 3.93
N GLY A 43 18.76 0.99 3.70
CA GLY A 43 19.62 2.08 4.17
C GLY A 43 19.50 2.30 5.68
N THR A 44 20.63 2.56 6.34
CA THR A 44 20.69 3.19 7.67
C THR A 44 20.42 4.69 7.49
N GLY A 45 19.59 5.30 8.33
CA GLY A 45 19.00 6.61 8.10
C GLY A 45 19.93 7.84 8.07
N ASP A 46 21.25 7.67 8.09
CA ASP A 46 22.22 8.77 8.11
C ASP A 46 22.99 8.86 6.79
N GLU A 47 22.78 9.96 6.06
CA GLU A 47 23.40 10.24 4.76
C GLU A 47 24.90 10.62 4.85
N GLU A 48 25.45 10.78 6.05
CA GLU A 48 26.85 11.23 6.22
C GLU A 48 27.89 10.13 6.05
N ASP A 49 27.49 8.86 6.02
CA ASP A 49 28.39 7.72 5.80
C ASP A 49 27.89 6.85 4.65
N GLU A 50 28.13 7.25 3.39
CA GLU A 50 27.84 6.42 2.21
C GLU A 50 28.56 5.05 2.23
N GLU A 51 29.56 4.90 3.11
CA GLU A 51 30.34 3.68 3.33
C GLU A 51 29.83 2.77 4.47
N LYS A 52 28.86 3.20 5.29
CA LYS A 52 28.30 2.33 6.35
C LYS A 52 27.28 1.33 5.78
N GLU A 53 27.72 0.07 5.74
CA GLU A 53 26.99 -1.19 5.56
C GLU A 53 25.50 -1.09 5.17
N LYS A 54 25.30 -0.85 3.87
CA LYS A 54 24.03 -1.08 3.18
C LYS A 54 23.72 -2.58 3.20
N GLU A 55 22.86 -3.00 4.13
CA GLU A 55 22.50 -4.40 4.29
C GLU A 55 21.66 -4.88 3.10
N MET A 56 22.23 -5.81 2.32
CA MET A 56 21.55 -6.46 1.20
C MET A 56 20.73 -7.65 1.72
N LEU A 57 19.43 -7.66 1.39
CA LEU A 57 18.56 -8.79 1.71
C LEU A 57 18.78 -9.94 0.72
N SER A 58 19.30 -11.06 1.22
CA SER A 58 19.54 -12.28 0.46
C SER A 58 19.20 -13.52 1.29
N PRO A 59 19.15 -14.72 0.67
CA PRO A 59 18.94 -15.97 1.41
C PRO A 59 19.99 -16.23 2.49
N GLN A 60 21.21 -15.67 2.35
CA GLN A 60 22.29 -15.83 3.32
C GLN A 60 22.17 -14.87 4.51
N THR A 61 21.57 -13.70 4.33
CA THR A 61 21.47 -12.67 5.37
C THR A 61 20.14 -12.73 6.13
N PHE A 62 19.12 -13.36 5.55
CA PHE A 62 17.77 -13.37 6.11
C PHE A 62 17.53 -14.51 7.12
N SER A 63 16.92 -14.16 8.26
CA SER A 63 16.40 -15.12 9.24
C SER A 63 15.17 -14.58 9.96
N TYR A 64 14.32 -15.48 10.49
CA TYR A 64 13.07 -15.11 11.17
C TYR A 64 13.27 -14.18 12.37
N GLU A 65 14.32 -14.42 13.15
CA GLU A 65 14.65 -13.65 14.36
C GLU A 65 14.85 -12.16 14.06
N ARG A 66 15.21 -11.84 12.81
CA ARG A 66 15.47 -10.47 12.36
C ARG A 66 14.21 -9.77 11.86
N LEU A 67 13.09 -10.47 11.66
CA LEU A 67 11.85 -9.91 11.11
C LEU A 67 11.36 -8.67 11.88
N PRO A 68 11.22 -8.67 13.22
CA PRO A 68 10.75 -7.49 13.94
C PRO A 68 11.62 -6.26 13.70
N GLY A 69 12.95 -6.43 13.69
CA GLY A 69 13.91 -5.35 13.45
C GLY A 69 13.89 -4.85 12.00
N LEU A 70 13.74 -5.75 11.03
CA LEU A 70 13.60 -5.38 9.62
C LEU A 70 12.29 -4.61 9.36
N VAL A 71 11.17 -5.10 9.91
CA VAL A 71 9.86 -4.43 9.81
C VAL A 71 9.93 -3.03 10.42
N ARG A 72 10.53 -2.89 11.62
CA ARG A 72 10.71 -1.59 12.26
C ARG A 72 11.49 -0.63 11.37
N ARG A 73 12.65 -1.05 10.84
CA ARG A 73 13.49 -0.23 9.93
C ARG A 73 12.75 0.24 8.67
N ILE A 74 11.89 -0.59 8.10
CA ILE A 74 11.08 -0.19 6.93
C ILE A 74 9.95 0.75 7.36
N SER A 75 9.29 0.45 8.49
CA SER A 75 8.19 1.23 9.04
C SER A 75 8.61 2.64 9.44
N ASP A 76 9.77 2.81 10.05
CA ASP A 76 10.29 4.12 10.45
C ASP A 76 10.45 5.05 9.24
N GLY A 77 10.76 4.53 8.04
CA GLY A 77 10.79 5.35 6.82
C GLY A 77 9.41 5.83 6.33
N ILE A 78 8.32 5.21 6.78
CA ILE A 78 6.94 5.43 6.31
C ILE A 78 6.17 6.34 7.26
N VAL A 79 6.39 6.16 8.57
CA VAL A 79 5.67 6.83 9.66
C VAL A 79 5.94 8.34 9.68
N TRP A 80 7.12 8.78 9.25
CA TRP A 80 7.54 10.17 9.46
C TRP A 80 7.35 11.12 8.28
N GLY A 81 6.92 10.67 7.09
CA GLY A 81 6.98 11.49 5.88
C GLY A 81 8.41 12.00 5.54
N GLN A 82 9.41 11.62 6.34
CA GLN A 82 10.83 11.83 6.13
C GLN A 82 11.32 10.82 5.08
N SER A 83 10.81 10.93 3.86
CA SER A 83 11.62 10.64 2.68
C SER A 83 12.66 11.76 2.48
N ARG A 84 13.37 12.14 3.55
CA ARG A 84 14.58 12.98 3.48
C ARG A 84 15.82 12.16 3.13
N SER A 85 15.70 10.84 3.01
CA SER A 85 16.63 10.09 2.19
C SER A 85 16.42 10.54 0.74
N ALA A 86 17.39 11.26 0.19
CA ALA A 86 17.40 11.61 -1.22
C ALA A 86 17.21 10.31 -2.02
N CYS A 87 16.13 10.22 -2.81
CA CYS A 87 15.95 9.10 -3.73
C CYS A 87 17.24 8.93 -4.52
N SER A 88 17.87 7.75 -4.42
CA SER A 88 19.13 7.49 -5.09
C SER A 88 19.00 7.87 -6.56
N LEU A 89 19.96 8.66 -7.05
CA LEU A 89 19.97 9.13 -8.43
C LEU A 89 19.83 7.96 -9.43
N VAL A 90 20.39 6.80 -9.08
CA VAL A 90 20.26 5.54 -9.85
C VAL A 90 18.80 5.10 -9.99
N ILE A 91 18.04 5.06 -8.89
CA ILE A 91 16.64 4.63 -8.91
C ILE A 91 15.76 5.67 -9.61
N ARG A 92 16.00 6.96 -9.35
CA ARG A 92 15.29 8.05 -10.02
C ARG A 92 15.48 8.01 -11.53
N ASN A 93 16.74 7.86 -11.98
CA ASN A 93 17.06 7.79 -13.40
C ASN A 93 16.47 6.53 -14.05
N ALA A 94 16.54 5.38 -13.37
CA ALA A 94 15.94 4.16 -13.86
C ALA A 94 14.41 4.26 -13.99
N MET A 95 13.73 4.87 -13.02
CA MET A 95 12.28 5.10 -13.09
C MET A 95 11.91 6.03 -14.24
N LYS A 96 12.61 7.16 -14.40
CA LYS A 96 12.40 8.07 -15.53
C LYS A 96 12.65 7.39 -16.87
N HIS A 97 13.71 6.59 -16.97
CA HIS A 97 14.03 5.81 -18.16
C HIS A 97 12.90 4.85 -18.50
N VAL A 98 12.44 4.04 -17.54
CA VAL A 98 11.36 3.06 -17.76
C VAL A 98 10.06 3.74 -18.19
N MET A 99 9.69 4.88 -17.58
CA MET A 99 8.45 5.59 -17.90
C MET A 99 8.51 6.35 -19.23
N SER A 100 9.71 6.66 -19.73
CA SER A 100 9.91 7.34 -21.02
C SER A 100 10.28 6.41 -22.17
N ASP A 101 10.50 5.12 -21.91
CA ASP A 101 10.85 4.11 -22.91
C ASP A 101 9.66 3.79 -23.83
N ARG A 102 9.54 4.61 -24.88
CA ARG A 102 8.57 4.44 -25.96
C ARG A 102 9.20 3.60 -27.07
N CYS A 103 8.54 2.53 -27.46
CA CYS A 103 8.97 1.67 -28.57
C CYS A 103 9.21 2.52 -29.83
N ALA A 104 10.45 2.52 -30.35
CA ALA A 104 10.87 3.40 -31.45
C ALA A 104 10.30 3.04 -32.85
N GLY A 105 9.36 2.09 -32.94
CA GLY A 105 8.85 1.57 -34.21
C GLY A 105 7.38 1.89 -34.46
N LYS A 106 7.05 2.42 -35.66
CA LYS A 106 5.68 2.28 -36.20
C LYS A 106 5.40 0.77 -36.35
N PRO A 107 4.21 0.27 -35.96
CA PRO A 107 3.89 -1.14 -36.06
C PRO A 107 3.91 -1.54 -37.54
N ARG A 108 5.01 -2.16 -37.98
CA ARG A 108 5.05 -2.79 -39.30
C ARG A 108 4.42 -4.14 -39.11
N GLY A 109 3.10 -4.18 -39.33
CA GLY A 109 2.35 -5.42 -39.29
C GLY A 109 3.02 -6.46 -40.16
N HIS A 110 3.40 -7.58 -39.54
CA HIS A 110 3.35 -8.95 -40.04
C HIS A 110 3.89 -9.88 -38.94
N CYS A 111 3.04 -10.24 -37.99
CA CYS A 111 3.32 -11.33 -37.05
C CYS A 111 3.14 -12.67 -37.77
N THR A 112 4.14 -13.13 -38.52
CA THR A 112 4.23 -14.55 -38.90
C THR A 112 4.87 -15.30 -37.73
N SER A 113 4.07 -15.69 -36.75
CA SER A 113 4.55 -16.51 -35.62
C SER A 113 4.87 -17.93 -36.11
N SER A 114 6.15 -18.23 -36.31
CA SER A 114 6.61 -19.61 -36.51
C SER A 114 6.48 -20.41 -35.20
N MET A 115 6.03 -21.68 -35.25
CA MET A 115 6.00 -22.57 -34.06
C MET A 115 7.36 -22.66 -33.35
N ARG A 116 8.48 -22.55 -34.09
CA ARG A 116 9.83 -22.52 -33.51
C ARG A 116 10.07 -21.25 -32.69
N GLN A 117 9.51 -20.12 -33.10
CA GLN A 117 9.64 -18.85 -32.37
C GLN A 117 8.84 -18.87 -31.07
N GLY A 118 7.63 -19.46 -31.08
CA GLY A 118 6.83 -19.65 -29.87
C GLY A 118 7.54 -20.52 -28.81
N THR A 119 8.13 -21.64 -29.22
CA THR A 119 8.88 -22.51 -28.29
C THR A 119 10.16 -21.88 -27.73
N THR A 120 10.86 -21.03 -28.51
CA THR A 120 12.02 -20.27 -28.02
C THR A 120 11.60 -19.18 -27.03
N VAL A 121 10.50 -18.47 -27.30
CA VAL A 121 9.93 -17.45 -26.42
C VAL A 121 9.53 -18.05 -25.07
N GLU A 122 8.83 -19.19 -25.07
CA GLU A 122 8.45 -19.87 -23.83
C GLU A 122 9.66 -20.32 -23.00
N LYS A 123 10.71 -20.85 -23.65
CA LYS A 123 11.95 -21.24 -22.95
C LYS A 123 12.65 -20.05 -22.31
N LEU A 124 12.75 -18.93 -23.00
CA LEU A 124 13.42 -17.74 -22.48
C LEU A 124 12.58 -17.04 -21.39
N LEU A 125 11.25 -17.02 -21.53
CA LEU A 125 10.36 -16.58 -20.46
C LEU A 125 10.43 -17.52 -19.25
N ALA A 126 10.60 -18.83 -19.45
CA ALA A 126 10.83 -19.77 -18.35
C ALA A 126 12.13 -19.45 -17.61
N VAL A 127 13.20 -19.05 -18.32
CA VAL A 127 14.44 -18.56 -17.68
C VAL A 127 14.15 -17.34 -16.81
N ALA A 128 13.51 -16.30 -17.35
CA ALA A 128 13.17 -15.10 -16.59
C ALA A 128 12.22 -15.37 -15.40
N ARG A 129 11.36 -16.38 -15.52
CA ARG A 129 10.45 -16.84 -14.45
C ARG A 129 11.13 -17.72 -13.41
N SER A 130 12.26 -18.35 -13.74
CA SER A 130 13.05 -19.21 -12.84
C SER A 130 14.13 -18.47 -12.04
N THR A 131 14.32 -17.16 -12.27
CA THR A 131 15.33 -16.37 -11.56
C THR A 131 14.90 -16.02 -10.15
N GLN A 132 15.86 -15.76 -9.26
CA GLN A 132 15.60 -15.13 -7.95
C GLN A 132 14.93 -13.75 -8.12
N TYR A 133 14.42 -13.17 -7.04
CA TYR A 133 13.84 -11.83 -7.07
C TYR A 133 14.77 -10.82 -7.76
N ARG A 134 14.21 -10.10 -8.74
CA ARG A 134 14.87 -9.02 -9.47
C ARG A 134 14.10 -7.73 -9.25
N GLY A 135 14.67 -6.86 -8.42
CA GLY A 135 14.13 -5.54 -8.10
C GLY A 135 13.68 -4.72 -9.32
N PRO A 136 14.41 -4.69 -10.45
CA PRO A 136 14.02 -3.87 -11.60
C PRO A 136 12.69 -4.30 -12.26
N LEU A 137 12.22 -5.54 -12.04
CA LEU A 137 10.87 -5.94 -12.47
C LEU A 137 9.79 -5.03 -11.86
N VAL A 138 9.98 -4.57 -10.62
CA VAL A 138 9.04 -3.64 -9.97
C VAL A 138 8.94 -2.33 -10.76
N LEU A 139 10.06 -1.80 -11.28
CA LEU A 139 10.07 -0.62 -12.16
C LEU A 139 9.29 -0.88 -13.45
N LEU A 140 9.50 -2.03 -14.09
CA LEU A 140 8.85 -2.39 -15.36
C LEU A 140 7.31 -2.47 -15.27
N THR A 141 6.73 -2.51 -14.06
CA THR A 141 5.26 -2.39 -13.90
C THR A 141 4.72 -1.02 -14.29
N PHE A 142 5.58 -0.02 -14.44
CA PHE A 142 5.26 1.36 -14.85
C PHE A 142 5.65 1.67 -16.31
N HIS A 143 6.04 0.67 -17.10
CA HIS A 143 6.51 0.86 -18.47
C HIS A 143 5.37 1.25 -19.44
N PRO A 144 5.56 2.15 -20.42
CA PRO A 144 4.53 2.55 -21.39
C PRO A 144 3.92 1.39 -22.17
N ASN A 145 4.74 0.43 -22.57
CA ASN A 145 4.29 -0.79 -23.25
C ASN A 145 3.52 -1.74 -22.32
N GLU A 146 2.31 -2.11 -22.71
CA GLU A 146 1.42 -2.99 -21.95
C GLU A 146 1.97 -4.42 -21.78
N ALA A 147 2.59 -5.01 -22.81
CA ALA A 147 3.12 -6.36 -22.74
C ALA A 147 4.23 -6.47 -21.69
N VAL A 148 5.12 -5.47 -21.63
CA VAL A 148 6.18 -5.38 -20.61
C VAL A 148 5.59 -5.34 -19.20
N ARG A 149 4.54 -4.53 -18.97
CA ARG A 149 3.87 -4.44 -17.67
C ARG A 149 3.21 -5.76 -17.26
N ILE A 150 2.51 -6.41 -18.20
CA ILE A 150 1.86 -7.70 -17.97
C ILE A 150 2.91 -8.76 -17.61
N TRP A 151 3.96 -8.89 -18.41
CA TRP A 151 4.99 -9.91 -18.19
C TRP A 151 5.77 -9.66 -16.91
N SER A 152 6.06 -8.40 -16.56
CA SER A 152 6.68 -8.06 -15.28
C SER A 152 5.82 -8.51 -14.11
N ARG A 153 4.54 -8.12 -14.09
CA ARG A 153 3.63 -8.53 -13.02
C ARG A 153 3.46 -10.05 -12.95
N GLU A 154 3.27 -10.72 -14.08
CA GLU A 154 3.15 -12.19 -14.12
C GLU A 154 4.38 -12.87 -13.58
N THR A 155 5.56 -12.35 -13.88
CA THR A 155 6.83 -12.86 -13.37
C THR A 155 6.90 -12.67 -11.86
N LEU A 156 6.59 -11.48 -11.34
CA LEU A 156 6.52 -11.23 -9.89
C LEU A 156 5.53 -12.17 -9.19
N LEU A 157 4.33 -12.37 -9.75
CA LEU A 157 3.34 -13.32 -9.21
C LEU A 157 3.82 -14.77 -9.28
N HIS A 158 4.56 -15.13 -10.32
CA HIS A 158 5.15 -16.46 -10.46
C HIS A 158 6.24 -16.70 -9.40
N LEU A 159 7.08 -15.68 -9.11
CA LEU A 159 8.06 -15.75 -8.04
C LEU A 159 7.42 -15.97 -6.67
N VAL A 160 6.27 -15.36 -6.40
CA VAL A 160 5.50 -15.63 -5.16
C VAL A 160 5.09 -17.09 -5.09
N LYS A 161 4.63 -17.67 -6.20
CA LYS A 161 4.26 -19.10 -6.26
C LYS A 161 5.47 -20.01 -6.04
N ILE A 162 6.59 -19.73 -6.71
CA ILE A 162 7.85 -20.48 -6.54
C ILE A 162 8.31 -20.42 -5.08
N ALA A 163 8.31 -19.24 -4.46
CA ALA A 163 8.73 -19.07 -3.07
C ALA A 163 7.82 -19.86 -2.11
N ALA A 164 6.50 -19.86 -2.35
CA ALA A 164 5.55 -20.61 -1.54
C ALA A 164 5.65 -22.14 -1.74
N SER A 165 6.13 -22.60 -2.90
CA SER A 165 6.33 -24.02 -3.22
C SER A 165 7.80 -24.45 -3.19
N SER A 166 8.69 -23.64 -2.61
CA SER A 166 10.14 -23.88 -2.66
C SER A 166 10.60 -25.07 -1.83
N SER A 167 9.80 -25.45 -0.83
CA SER A 167 10.06 -26.58 0.06
C SER A 167 8.75 -27.26 0.45
N SER A 168 8.80 -28.57 0.68
CA SER A 168 7.72 -29.30 1.33
C SER A 168 7.58 -28.95 2.81
N GLU A 169 8.62 -28.35 3.42
CA GLU A 169 8.58 -27.87 4.79
C GLU A 169 7.96 -26.46 4.85
N PRO A 170 6.82 -26.27 5.54
CA PRO A 170 6.13 -24.97 5.58
C PRO A 170 6.99 -23.84 6.18
N SER A 171 7.90 -24.17 7.10
CA SER A 171 8.82 -23.20 7.72
C SER A 171 9.85 -22.68 6.71
N ALA A 172 10.44 -23.57 5.91
CA ALA A 172 11.38 -23.17 4.87
C ALA A 172 10.65 -22.39 3.75
N ALA A 173 9.48 -22.84 3.31
CA ALA A 173 8.68 -22.13 2.32
C ALA A 173 8.31 -20.71 2.81
N ALA A 174 7.85 -20.57 4.05
CA ALA A 174 7.53 -19.27 4.62
C ALA A 174 8.74 -18.34 4.71
N SER A 175 9.96 -18.87 4.92
CA SER A 175 11.18 -18.06 4.96
C SER A 175 11.46 -17.42 3.60
N HIS A 176 11.28 -18.19 2.52
CA HIS A 176 11.42 -17.68 1.15
C HIS A 176 10.35 -16.63 0.81
N VAL A 177 9.09 -16.86 1.22
CA VAL A 177 8.00 -15.90 0.99
C VAL A 177 8.23 -14.61 1.78
N TRP A 178 8.69 -14.69 3.03
CA TRP A 178 9.06 -13.52 3.83
C TRP A 178 10.23 -12.76 3.23
N LEU A 179 11.31 -13.44 2.83
CA LEU A 179 12.45 -12.81 2.16
C LEU A 179 12.00 -12.05 0.91
N LEU A 180 11.20 -12.70 0.05
CA LEU A 180 10.64 -12.08 -1.16
C LEU A 180 9.79 -10.85 -0.80
N GLY A 181 8.94 -10.95 0.22
CA GLY A 181 8.13 -9.85 0.70
C GLY A 181 8.96 -8.68 1.23
N MET A 182 10.03 -8.94 1.98
CA MET A 182 10.92 -7.90 2.48
C MET A 182 11.72 -7.22 1.36
N GLN A 183 12.18 -7.98 0.36
CA GLN A 183 12.82 -7.42 -0.83
C GLN A 183 11.86 -6.54 -1.64
N LEU A 184 10.59 -6.96 -1.78
CA LEU A 184 9.55 -6.15 -2.42
C LEU A 184 9.26 -4.86 -1.63
N LEU A 185 9.16 -4.95 -0.31
CA LEU A 185 8.97 -3.77 0.55
C LEU A 185 10.13 -2.77 0.42
N CYS A 186 11.38 -3.27 0.32
CA CYS A 186 12.53 -2.41 0.06
C CYS A 186 12.41 -1.71 -1.30
N ALA A 187 12.06 -2.45 -2.35
CA ALA A 187 11.88 -1.87 -3.67
C ALA A 187 10.78 -0.80 -3.66
N ILE A 188 9.60 -1.10 -3.09
CA ILE A 188 8.51 -0.14 -2.95
C ILE A 188 8.98 1.10 -2.19
N ARG A 189 9.68 0.94 -1.05
CA ARG A 189 10.22 2.06 -0.28
C ARG A 189 11.09 2.99 -1.12
N HIS A 190 11.97 2.45 -1.95
CA HIS A 190 12.84 3.26 -2.82
C HIS A 190 12.06 3.96 -3.94
N LEU A 191 11.05 3.29 -4.49
CA LEU A 191 10.19 3.84 -5.54
C LEU A 191 9.34 5.00 -5.05
N THR A 192 8.79 4.88 -3.84
CA THR A 192 7.90 5.91 -3.29
C THR A 192 8.63 7.20 -2.91
N CYS A 193 9.97 7.19 -2.90
CA CYS A 193 10.79 8.39 -2.81
C CYS A 193 10.94 9.15 -4.14
N VAL A 194 10.53 8.57 -5.27
CA VAL A 194 10.60 9.22 -6.60
C VAL A 194 9.44 10.21 -6.73
N SER A 195 9.74 11.50 -6.84
CA SER A 195 8.74 12.50 -7.22
C SER A 195 8.41 12.39 -8.72
N LEU A 196 7.12 12.24 -9.03
CA LEU A 196 6.60 12.20 -10.40
C LEU A 196 5.67 13.39 -10.64
N ASP A 197 5.75 13.97 -11.85
CA ASP A 197 4.90 15.07 -12.29
C ASP A 197 3.68 14.49 -13.03
N VAL A 198 2.48 14.78 -12.53
CA VAL A 198 1.24 14.06 -12.92
C VAL A 198 0.42 14.77 -14.01
N GLN A 199 0.92 15.86 -14.61
CA GLN A 199 0.17 16.56 -15.66
C GLN A 199 0.13 15.82 -17.01
N GLU A 200 1.00 14.84 -17.23
CA GLU A 200 0.88 13.96 -18.40
C GLU A 200 -0.14 12.86 -18.08
N GLU A 201 -1.29 12.85 -18.78
CA GLU A 201 -2.34 11.82 -18.66
C GLU A 201 -1.74 10.40 -18.74
N ASP A 202 -0.72 10.22 -19.61
CA ASP A 202 0.07 9.01 -19.73
C ASP A 202 0.72 8.61 -18.38
N THR A 203 1.34 9.53 -17.65
CA THR A 203 2.00 9.27 -16.36
C THR A 203 0.99 8.83 -15.29
N CYS A 204 -0.15 9.50 -15.22
CA CYS A 204 -1.30 9.14 -14.36
C CYS A 204 -1.70 7.67 -14.54
N LEU A 205 -1.85 7.26 -15.80
CA LEU A 205 -2.26 5.91 -16.18
C LEU A 205 -1.19 4.87 -15.82
N LEU A 206 0.09 5.15 -16.11
CA LEU A 206 1.20 4.25 -15.79
C LEU A 206 1.34 4.01 -14.29
N VAL A 207 1.24 5.08 -13.49
CA VAL A 207 1.29 5.01 -12.03
C VAL A 207 0.15 4.16 -11.48
N THR A 208 -1.06 4.37 -11.98
CA THR A 208 -2.25 3.63 -11.54
C THR A 208 -2.14 2.13 -11.90
N ASP A 209 -1.65 1.82 -13.09
CA ASP A 209 -1.44 0.43 -13.53
C ASP A 209 -0.35 -0.28 -12.72
N GLY A 210 0.77 0.41 -12.45
CA GLY A 210 1.83 -0.09 -11.59
C GLY A 210 1.34 -0.29 -10.15
N PHE A 211 0.58 0.65 -9.60
CA PHE A 211 -0.05 0.54 -8.29
C PHE A 211 -0.91 -0.74 -8.18
N CYS A 212 -1.84 -0.94 -9.11
CA CYS A 212 -2.70 -2.13 -9.13
C CYS A 212 -1.89 -3.43 -9.30
N SER A 213 -0.83 -3.40 -10.10
CA SER A 213 0.04 -4.55 -10.32
C SER A 213 0.81 -4.94 -9.06
N LEU A 214 1.40 -3.96 -8.36
CA LEU A 214 2.13 -4.20 -7.11
C LEU A 214 1.19 -4.61 -5.98
N LEU A 215 0.00 -4.03 -5.90
CA LEU A 215 -1.00 -4.42 -4.92
C LEU A 215 -1.44 -5.89 -5.10
N ALA A 216 -1.59 -6.35 -6.34
CA ALA A 216 -1.88 -7.76 -6.63
C ALA A 216 -0.76 -8.70 -6.15
N VAL A 217 0.51 -8.29 -6.31
CA VAL A 217 1.68 -9.06 -5.82
C VAL A 217 1.71 -9.10 -4.29
N LEU A 218 1.49 -7.95 -3.63
CA LEU A 218 1.40 -7.87 -2.16
C LEU A 218 0.29 -8.77 -1.60
N MET A 219 -0.87 -8.79 -2.25
CA MET A 219 -1.98 -9.65 -1.87
C MET A 219 -1.67 -11.14 -2.08
N ALA A 220 -0.94 -11.49 -3.14
CA ALA A 220 -0.50 -12.86 -3.36
C ALA A 220 0.48 -13.31 -2.25
N LEU A 221 1.39 -12.44 -1.82
CA LEU A 221 2.29 -12.70 -0.69
C LEU A 221 1.51 -12.93 0.61
N ASP A 222 0.59 -12.02 0.96
CA ASP A 222 -0.27 -12.12 2.14
C ASP A 222 -1.06 -13.45 2.16
N THR A 223 -1.68 -13.81 1.02
CA THR A 223 -2.47 -15.04 0.91
C THR A 223 -1.62 -16.29 1.16
N ASN A 224 -0.39 -16.33 0.61
CA ASN A 224 0.51 -17.47 0.81
C ASN A 224 1.05 -17.52 2.24
N LEU A 225 1.41 -16.38 2.84
CA LEU A 225 1.85 -16.33 4.24
C LEU A 225 0.76 -16.79 5.20
N VAL A 226 -0.49 -16.35 5.00
CA VAL A 226 -1.63 -16.80 5.80
C VAL A 226 -1.88 -18.31 5.63
N ALA A 227 -1.70 -18.85 4.43
CA ALA A 227 -1.83 -20.29 4.20
C ALA A 227 -0.73 -21.08 4.93
N LEU A 228 0.52 -20.62 4.85
CA LEU A 228 1.68 -21.24 5.51
C LEU A 228 1.60 -21.12 7.03
N GLU A 229 1.16 -19.97 7.57
CA GLU A 229 0.89 -19.78 9.00
C GLU A 229 -0.11 -20.80 9.53
N ARG A 230 -1.21 -21.01 8.80
CA ARG A 230 -2.21 -22.02 9.17
C ARG A 230 -1.64 -23.43 9.17
N GLN A 231 -0.82 -23.78 8.17
CA GLN A 231 -0.17 -25.10 8.12
C GLN A 231 0.81 -25.29 9.29
N LEU A 232 1.62 -24.26 9.60
CA LEU A 232 2.56 -24.29 10.72
C LEU A 232 1.83 -24.49 12.05
N LEU A 233 0.77 -23.71 12.30
CA LEU A 233 -0.06 -23.82 13.49
C LEU A 233 -0.73 -25.20 13.59
N GLN A 234 -1.31 -25.72 12.51
CA GLN A 234 -1.91 -27.06 12.49
C GLN A 234 -0.90 -28.15 12.83
N GLY A 235 0.32 -28.08 12.28
CA GLY A 235 1.40 -29.00 12.60
C GLY A 235 1.83 -28.94 14.06
N THR A 236 1.86 -27.74 14.66
CA THR A 236 2.23 -27.60 16.09
C THR A 236 1.14 -28.07 17.03
N PHE A 237 -0.13 -27.78 16.73
CA PHE A 237 -1.25 -28.31 17.51
C PHE A 237 -1.28 -29.84 17.49
N ALA A 238 -0.94 -30.46 16.37
CA ALA A 238 -0.79 -31.92 16.27
C ALA A 238 0.38 -32.45 17.12
N ALA A 239 1.44 -31.65 17.30
CA ALA A 239 2.60 -31.96 18.15
C ALA A 239 2.38 -31.67 19.65
N GLY A 240 1.21 -31.10 20.03
CA GLY A 240 0.85 -30.85 21.43
C GLY A 240 1.34 -29.53 22.02
N ASP A 241 1.98 -28.66 21.22
CA ASP A 241 2.43 -27.35 21.68
C ASP A 241 1.31 -26.31 21.58
N LYS A 242 1.04 -25.58 22.67
CA LYS A 242 -0.07 -24.61 22.78
C LYS A 242 0.37 -23.15 22.69
N HIS A 243 1.68 -22.87 22.68
CA HIS A 243 2.21 -21.52 22.83
C HIS A 243 3.16 -21.07 21.71
N LEU A 244 2.98 -21.59 20.49
CA LEU A 244 3.83 -21.18 19.37
C LEU A 244 3.53 -19.74 18.92
N VAL A 245 4.54 -18.88 19.01
CA VAL A 245 4.56 -17.57 18.35
C VAL A 245 5.21 -17.72 16.97
N VAL A 246 4.40 -17.78 15.92
CA VAL A 246 4.90 -17.88 14.54
C VAL A 246 5.53 -16.55 14.12
N PHE A 247 6.59 -16.62 13.30
CA PHE A 247 7.27 -15.45 12.71
C PHE A 247 7.72 -14.39 13.73
N CYS A 248 8.13 -14.82 14.93
CA CYS A 248 8.58 -13.94 16.01
C CYS A 248 7.54 -12.85 16.39
N GLY A 249 6.25 -13.15 16.21
CA GLY A 249 5.14 -12.27 16.58
C GLY A 249 4.78 -11.24 15.50
N VAL A 250 5.46 -11.27 14.35
CA VAL A 250 5.12 -10.41 13.21
C VAL A 250 3.90 -10.97 12.49
N SER A 251 2.86 -10.15 12.35
CA SER A 251 1.65 -10.54 11.64
C SER A 251 1.93 -10.80 10.16
N THR A 252 1.34 -11.86 9.60
CA THR A 252 1.39 -12.17 8.16
C THR A 252 0.87 -11.03 7.28
N ALA A 253 -0.04 -10.20 7.79
CA ALA A 253 -0.57 -9.03 7.07
C ALA A 253 0.40 -7.84 7.02
N THR A 254 1.57 -7.91 7.66
CA THR A 254 2.53 -6.81 7.72
C THR A 254 2.98 -6.37 6.33
N ILE A 255 3.26 -7.32 5.42
CA ILE A 255 3.76 -6.99 4.08
C ILE A 255 2.71 -6.20 3.28
N ILE A 256 1.46 -6.66 3.26
CA ILE A 256 0.41 -6.00 2.50
C ILE A 256 0.07 -4.62 3.07
N PHE A 257 0.04 -4.47 4.40
CA PHE A 257 -0.26 -3.19 5.02
C PHE A 257 0.88 -2.19 4.87
N LEU A 258 2.12 -2.60 5.06
CA LEU A 258 3.29 -1.72 4.93
C LEU A 258 3.48 -1.29 3.47
N GLY A 259 3.46 -2.25 2.55
CA GLY A 259 3.56 -2.01 1.11
C GLY A 259 2.42 -1.16 0.59
N GLY A 260 1.18 -1.48 0.97
CA GLY A 260 -0.01 -0.72 0.61
C GLY A 260 0.02 0.72 1.14
N SER A 261 0.45 0.91 2.38
CA SER A 261 0.58 2.24 3.00
C SER A 261 1.60 3.12 2.29
N MET A 262 2.73 2.55 1.85
CA MET A 262 3.73 3.24 1.02
C MET A 262 3.15 3.65 -0.33
N LEU A 263 2.51 2.71 -1.03
CA LEU A 263 1.94 2.98 -2.34
C LEU A 263 0.84 4.05 -2.28
N LEU A 264 -0.04 3.99 -1.27
CA LEU A 264 -1.05 5.03 -1.03
C LEU A 264 -0.43 6.38 -0.71
N TYR A 265 0.60 6.41 0.13
CA TYR A 265 1.32 7.65 0.42
C TYR A 265 1.89 8.26 -0.85
N TRP A 266 2.54 7.45 -1.68
CA TRP A 266 3.15 7.90 -2.93
C TRP A 266 2.11 8.47 -3.89
N LEU A 267 0.99 7.77 -4.10
CA LEU A 267 -0.15 8.28 -4.88
C LEU A 267 -0.64 9.65 -4.37
N LEU A 268 -0.82 9.78 -3.06
CA LEU A 268 -1.38 11.00 -2.43
C LEU A 268 -0.40 12.17 -2.34
N THR A 269 0.89 11.94 -2.58
CA THR A 269 1.94 12.95 -2.51
C THR A 269 2.50 13.35 -3.86
N MET A 270 1.95 12.79 -4.95
CA MET A 270 2.33 13.22 -6.28
C MET A 270 1.92 14.67 -6.51
N LYS A 271 2.83 15.45 -7.12
CA LYS A 271 2.63 16.89 -7.28
C LYS A 271 1.83 17.18 -8.54
N PRO A 272 0.75 17.99 -8.46
CA PRO A 272 0.26 18.69 -9.64
C PRO A 272 1.33 19.71 -10.06
N ALA A 273 1.66 19.79 -11.35
CA ALA A 273 2.70 20.73 -11.78
C ALA A 273 2.29 22.17 -11.42
N GLU A 274 3.24 22.92 -10.88
CA GLU A 274 3.10 24.35 -10.64
C GLU A 274 3.00 25.03 -12.02
N ASN A 275 1.78 25.35 -12.47
CA ASN A 275 1.62 26.23 -13.62
C ASN A 275 2.29 27.57 -13.25
N ASN A 276 3.44 27.86 -13.87
CA ASN A 276 4.27 29.05 -13.67
C ASN A 276 3.61 30.39 -14.06
N ASN A 277 2.28 30.49 -14.08
CA ASN A 277 1.56 31.68 -14.55
C ASN A 277 0.56 32.28 -13.55
N THR A 278 0.63 31.97 -12.25
CA THR A 278 -0.09 32.77 -11.24
C THR A 278 0.74 32.94 -9.97
N THR A 279 1.41 34.09 -9.88
CA THR A 279 1.87 34.75 -8.65
C THR A 279 0.69 35.21 -7.79
N MET A 280 -0.16 34.27 -7.38
CA MET A 280 -1.00 34.41 -6.20
C MET A 280 -1.15 33.02 -5.61
N GLU A 281 -0.58 32.83 -4.42
CA GLU A 281 -0.98 31.77 -3.49
C GLU A 281 -2.52 31.81 -3.42
N ALA A 282 -3.18 30.81 -4.00
CA ALA A 282 -4.61 30.67 -3.84
C ALA A 282 -4.86 30.53 -2.32
N PRO A 283 -5.82 31.28 -1.76
CA PRO A 283 -6.01 31.32 -0.32
C PRO A 283 -6.27 29.90 0.15
N GLU A 284 -5.49 29.44 1.14
CA GLU A 284 -5.89 28.31 1.95
C GLU A 284 -7.31 28.62 2.41
N SER A 285 -8.29 27.85 1.93
CA SER A 285 -9.64 27.94 2.45
C SER A 285 -9.57 27.78 3.98
N ALA A 286 -10.49 28.38 4.73
CA ALA A 286 -10.51 28.25 6.19
C ALA A 286 -10.59 26.78 6.68
N THR A 287 -10.84 25.83 5.76
CA THR A 287 -10.84 24.38 5.93
C THR A 287 -9.52 23.69 5.51
N GLY A 288 -8.50 24.46 5.07
CA GLY A 288 -7.19 23.99 4.62
C GLY A 288 -7.21 23.18 3.33
N ILE A 289 -8.34 23.08 2.63
CA ILE A 289 -8.51 22.25 1.43
C ILE A 289 -7.93 23.00 0.23
N ASN A 290 -6.85 22.46 -0.34
CA ASN A 290 -6.30 22.92 -1.62
C ASN A 290 -7.12 22.26 -2.74
N LEU A 291 -7.96 23.05 -3.42
CA LEU A 291 -8.85 22.56 -4.49
C LEU A 291 -8.10 21.79 -5.60
N LYS A 292 -6.84 22.13 -5.90
CA LYS A 292 -6.04 21.45 -6.93
C LYS A 292 -5.61 20.03 -6.52
N THR A 293 -5.49 19.74 -5.23
CA THR A 293 -5.15 18.39 -4.74
C THR A 293 -6.38 17.48 -4.73
N SER A 294 -7.58 18.05 -4.58
CA SER A 294 -8.85 17.32 -4.67
C SER A 294 -9.06 16.75 -6.08
N SER A 295 -8.86 17.56 -7.12
CA SER A 295 -9.08 17.13 -8.51
C SER A 295 -8.13 15.99 -8.95
N VAL A 296 -6.86 16.02 -8.54
CA VAL A 296 -5.91 14.93 -8.84
C VAL A 296 -6.28 13.64 -8.09
N THR A 297 -6.71 13.76 -6.83
CA THR A 297 -7.14 12.60 -6.03
C THR A 297 -8.39 11.96 -6.64
N GLU A 298 -9.31 12.76 -7.14
CA GLU A 298 -10.52 12.32 -7.86
C GLU A 298 -10.18 11.59 -9.17
N GLU A 299 -9.28 12.15 -9.97
CA GLU A 299 -8.80 11.55 -11.21
C GLU A 299 -8.12 10.20 -10.97
N LEU A 300 -7.19 10.15 -10.00
CA LEU A 300 -6.53 8.92 -9.58
C LEU A 300 -7.53 7.87 -9.09
N ALA A 301 -8.54 8.26 -8.31
CA ALA A 301 -9.57 7.36 -7.84
C ALA A 301 -10.45 6.82 -8.98
N GLY A 302 -10.80 7.68 -9.95
CA GLY A 302 -11.53 7.29 -11.16
C GLY A 302 -10.75 6.26 -11.98
N MET A 303 -9.46 6.49 -12.19
CA MET A 303 -8.59 5.52 -12.87
C MET A 303 -8.44 4.22 -12.07
N LEU A 304 -8.25 4.29 -10.75
CA LEU A 304 -8.18 3.12 -9.88
C LEU A 304 -9.45 2.28 -9.99
N ASN A 305 -10.64 2.89 -9.95
CA ASN A 305 -11.90 2.17 -10.14
C ASN A 305 -11.99 1.53 -11.52
N ALA A 306 -11.56 2.23 -12.58
CA ALA A 306 -11.53 1.68 -13.93
C ALA A 306 -10.61 0.45 -13.99
N LYS A 307 -9.41 0.52 -13.37
CA LYS A 307 -8.41 -0.57 -13.36
C LYS A 307 -8.77 -1.74 -12.45
N LEU A 308 -9.53 -1.49 -11.38
CA LEU A 308 -10.10 -2.49 -10.49
C LEU A 308 -11.48 -3.00 -10.96
N GLY A 309 -11.95 -2.57 -12.13
CA GLY A 309 -13.20 -2.97 -12.76
C GLY A 309 -13.16 -4.34 -13.46
N ILE A 310 -14.28 -4.72 -14.09
CA ILE A 310 -14.54 -6.09 -14.59
C ILE A 310 -13.96 -6.37 -15.99
N HIS A 311 -13.23 -5.43 -16.60
CA HIS A 311 -12.78 -5.53 -18.00
C HIS A 311 -11.39 -4.94 -18.24
N THR A 312 -10.46 -5.13 -17.30
CA THR A 312 -9.09 -4.67 -17.51
C THR A 312 -8.25 -5.81 -18.06
N THR A 313 -7.48 -5.50 -19.11
CA THR A 313 -6.48 -6.41 -19.71
C THR A 313 -5.44 -6.90 -18.70
N LEU A 314 -5.35 -6.22 -17.57
CA LEU A 314 -4.40 -6.46 -16.50
C LEU A 314 -4.88 -7.45 -15.43
N GLN A 315 -6.18 -7.68 -15.18
CA GLN A 315 -6.58 -8.60 -14.10
C GLN A 315 -7.82 -9.45 -14.43
N PRO A 316 -7.81 -10.78 -14.16
CA PRO A 316 -9.03 -11.57 -14.13
C PRO A 316 -10.04 -10.95 -13.15
N ALA A 317 -11.34 -11.01 -13.45
CA ALA A 317 -12.39 -10.35 -12.66
C ALA A 317 -12.40 -10.74 -11.17
N SER A 318 -12.04 -11.98 -10.84
CA SER A 318 -11.90 -12.44 -9.45
C SER A 318 -10.76 -11.73 -8.72
N LEU A 319 -9.60 -11.59 -9.37
CA LEU A 319 -8.43 -10.91 -8.84
C LEU A 319 -8.69 -9.40 -8.66
N ALA A 320 -9.43 -8.78 -9.57
CA ALA A 320 -9.81 -7.37 -9.48
C ALA A 320 -10.68 -7.10 -8.23
N SER A 321 -11.69 -7.94 -7.98
CA SER A 321 -12.53 -7.86 -6.78
C SER A 321 -11.74 -8.05 -5.49
N ASP A 322 -10.81 -9.00 -5.46
CA ASP A 322 -9.99 -9.27 -4.27
C ASP A 322 -8.97 -8.13 -4.03
N THR A 323 -8.36 -7.60 -5.09
CA THR A 323 -7.47 -6.42 -5.03
C THR A 323 -8.21 -5.21 -4.49
N LYS A 324 -9.43 -4.98 -4.95
CA LYS A 324 -10.30 -3.91 -4.45
C LYS A 324 -10.58 -4.07 -2.97
N ARG A 325 -10.90 -5.28 -2.50
CA ARG A 325 -11.10 -5.57 -1.07
C ARG A 325 -9.83 -5.35 -0.25
N ALA A 326 -8.67 -5.71 -0.78
CA ALA A 326 -7.39 -5.45 -0.14
C ALA A 326 -7.12 -3.96 0.01
N LEU A 327 -7.37 -3.16 -1.03
CA LEU A 327 -7.25 -1.70 -0.99
C LEU A 327 -8.09 -1.09 0.14
N VAL A 328 -9.35 -1.53 0.30
CA VAL A 328 -10.20 -1.09 1.41
C VAL A 328 -9.58 -1.39 2.77
N LYS A 329 -9.07 -2.60 2.97
CA LYS A 329 -8.43 -2.99 4.24
C LYS A 329 -7.21 -2.13 4.53
N ILE A 330 -6.40 -1.85 3.52
CA ILE A 330 -5.22 -0.98 3.63
C ILE A 330 -5.65 0.44 3.98
N LEU A 331 -6.65 1.01 3.30
CA LEU A 331 -7.19 2.35 3.62
C LEU A 331 -7.64 2.44 5.08
N VAL A 332 -8.43 1.47 5.54
CA VAL A 332 -8.90 1.39 6.94
C VAL A 332 -7.71 1.28 7.91
N HIS A 333 -6.72 0.44 7.60
CA HIS A 333 -5.52 0.32 8.41
C HIS A 333 -4.73 1.63 8.46
N CYS A 334 -4.49 2.29 7.33
CA CYS A 334 -3.79 3.56 7.27
C CYS A 334 -4.50 4.68 8.04
N LEU A 335 -5.83 4.71 8.01
CA LEU A 335 -6.65 5.64 8.80
C LEU A 335 -6.47 5.41 10.30
N PHE A 336 -6.57 4.17 10.76
CA PHE A 336 -6.35 3.84 12.18
C PHE A 336 -4.90 4.11 12.60
N GLU A 337 -3.93 3.72 11.79
CA GLU A 337 -2.51 3.95 12.07
C GLU A 337 -2.21 5.45 12.21
N SER A 338 -2.67 6.27 11.27
CA SER A 338 -2.50 7.73 11.32
C SER A 338 -3.18 8.34 12.54
N SER A 339 -4.36 7.83 12.91
CA SER A 339 -5.10 8.33 14.08
C SER A 339 -4.45 7.99 15.42
N LYS A 340 -3.77 6.84 15.53
CA LYS A 340 -3.02 6.43 16.74
C LYS A 340 -1.77 7.29 16.93
N HIS A 341 -1.01 7.53 15.86
CA HIS A 341 0.22 8.34 15.95
C HIS A 341 -0.06 9.82 16.20
N ALA A 342 -1.17 10.37 15.71
CA ALA A 342 -1.55 11.76 15.99
C ALA A 342 -1.69 12.08 17.50
N VAL A 343 -1.77 11.06 18.37
CA VAL A 343 -1.90 11.20 19.83
C VAL A 343 -0.55 11.43 20.51
N THR A 344 0.49 10.79 20.02
CA THR A 344 1.80 10.66 20.69
C THR A 344 2.89 11.50 20.05
N SER A 345 2.58 12.24 19.00
CA SER A 345 3.57 12.90 18.15
C SER A 345 3.70 14.40 18.45
N SER A 346 4.76 15.02 17.91
CA SER A 346 4.95 16.47 18.01
C SER A 346 3.84 17.23 17.25
N ARG A 347 3.74 18.55 17.47
CA ARG A 347 2.74 19.38 16.77
C ARG A 347 2.87 19.33 15.24
N GLU A 348 4.09 19.23 14.72
CA GLU A 348 4.35 19.15 13.28
C GLU A 348 3.84 17.82 12.71
N ASP A 349 4.12 16.73 13.42
CA ASP A 349 3.67 15.39 13.05
C ASP A 349 2.14 15.27 13.13
N GLU A 350 1.53 15.86 14.15
CA GLU A 350 0.06 15.88 14.31
C GLU A 350 -0.61 16.50 13.06
N LEU A 351 -0.07 17.62 12.56
CA LEU A 351 -0.55 18.25 11.33
C LEU A 351 -0.35 17.35 10.11
N TRP A 352 0.77 16.64 10.03
CA TRP A 352 1.04 15.68 8.97
C TRP A 352 0.02 14.52 8.98
N TYR A 353 -0.22 13.90 10.13
CA TYR A 353 -1.19 12.81 10.26
C TYR A 353 -2.62 13.26 9.96
N LYS A 354 -3.01 14.47 10.37
CA LYS A 354 -4.31 15.05 9.97
C LYS A 354 -4.44 15.21 8.47
N ARG A 355 -3.42 15.79 7.81
CA ARG A 355 -3.41 15.94 6.36
C ARG A 355 -3.47 14.58 5.66
N ARG A 356 -2.73 13.59 6.16
CA ARG A 356 -2.77 12.22 5.65
C ARG A 356 -4.16 11.59 5.78
N MET A 357 -4.81 11.68 6.96
CA MET A 357 -6.16 11.16 7.16
C MET A 357 -7.18 11.84 6.24
N ARG A 358 -7.10 13.16 6.07
CA ARG A 358 -7.95 13.89 5.12
C ARG A 358 -7.79 13.37 3.70
N ASN A 359 -6.55 13.25 3.21
CA ASN A 359 -6.28 12.76 1.86
C ASN A 359 -6.78 11.31 1.68
N LEU A 360 -6.63 10.46 2.70
CA LEU A 360 -7.18 9.10 2.71
C LEU A 360 -8.70 9.09 2.66
N TRP A 361 -9.39 9.97 3.40
CA TRP A 361 -10.85 10.13 3.35
C TRP A 361 -11.34 10.62 1.99
N CYS A 362 -10.63 11.58 1.37
CA CYS A 362 -10.91 12.03 0.01
C CYS A 362 -10.76 10.90 -1.01
N LEU A 363 -9.69 10.11 -0.94
CA LEU A 363 -9.51 8.98 -1.84
C LEU A 363 -10.61 7.93 -1.62
N ALA A 364 -10.86 7.59 -0.36
CA ALA A 364 -11.88 6.65 0.09
C ALA A 364 -13.29 6.97 -0.46
N SER A 365 -13.69 8.24 -0.48
CA SER A 365 -15.02 8.64 -0.94
C SER A 365 -15.24 8.45 -2.44
N HIS A 366 -14.16 8.33 -3.21
CA HIS A 366 -14.20 8.15 -4.65
C HIS A 366 -13.94 6.69 -5.07
N ILE A 367 -13.59 5.78 -4.15
CA ILE A 367 -13.46 4.35 -4.45
C ILE A 367 -14.84 3.69 -4.39
N ASP A 368 -15.19 2.97 -5.46
CA ASP A 368 -16.45 2.23 -5.52
C ASP A 368 -16.50 1.13 -4.43
N PRO A 369 -17.67 0.75 -3.92
CA PRO A 369 -17.78 -0.37 -2.98
C PRO A 369 -17.40 -1.71 -3.64
N PRO A 370 -16.76 -2.65 -2.92
CA PRO A 370 -16.56 -4.00 -3.44
C PRO A 370 -17.91 -4.70 -3.63
N SER A 371 -18.12 -5.32 -4.81
CA SER A 371 -19.38 -6.01 -5.11
C SER A 371 -19.61 -7.17 -4.12
N PRO A 372 -20.84 -7.36 -3.61
CA PRO A 372 -21.20 -8.60 -2.92
C PRO A 372 -20.91 -9.79 -3.84
N LYS A 373 -20.30 -10.86 -3.32
CA LYS A 373 -19.94 -12.07 -4.10
C LYS A 373 -21.13 -12.72 -4.84
N ASN A 374 -22.37 -12.30 -4.59
CA ASN A 374 -23.61 -12.89 -5.11
C ASN A 374 -24.53 -11.94 -5.89
N SER A 375 -24.12 -10.72 -6.27
CA SER A 375 -25.01 -9.80 -7.00
C SER A 375 -24.63 -9.63 -8.47
N THR A 376 -25.20 -10.46 -9.33
CA THR A 376 -25.15 -10.38 -10.81
C THR A 376 -26.08 -9.29 -11.38
N LYS A 377 -26.12 -8.10 -10.78
CA LYS A 377 -26.85 -6.96 -11.38
C LYS A 377 -25.85 -5.91 -11.88
N LYS A 378 -25.68 -5.89 -13.20
CA LYS A 378 -25.03 -4.84 -13.99
C LYS A 378 -25.62 -3.48 -13.60
N GLN A 379 -24.80 -2.57 -13.10
CA GLN A 379 -25.07 -1.14 -13.22
C GLN A 379 -24.33 -0.65 -14.47
N SER A 380 -25.09 -0.03 -15.38
CA SER A 380 -24.61 0.54 -16.62
C SER A 380 -23.77 1.79 -16.35
N ALA A 381 -22.64 1.90 -17.05
CA ALA A 381 -21.90 3.14 -17.19
C ALA A 381 -22.77 4.18 -17.92
N GLY A 382 -23.03 5.31 -17.26
CA GLY A 382 -23.71 6.47 -17.83
C GLY A 382 -23.30 7.69 -17.03
N GLY A 383 -22.52 8.57 -17.65
CA GLY A 383 -21.82 9.66 -16.99
C GLY A 383 -22.73 10.78 -16.46
N THR A 384 -22.24 11.43 -15.41
CA THR A 384 -22.33 12.89 -15.22
C THR A 384 -21.30 13.28 -14.15
N LEU A 385 -20.53 14.32 -14.41
CA LEU A 385 -19.66 14.99 -13.44
C LEU A 385 -20.54 15.59 -12.33
N SER A 386 -20.71 14.87 -11.23
CA SER A 386 -21.25 15.43 -9.99
C SER A 386 -20.42 14.91 -8.83
N SER A 387 -20.18 15.78 -7.84
CA SER A 387 -19.62 15.45 -6.54
C SER A 387 -20.18 14.12 -6.03
N PRO A 388 -19.34 13.25 -5.42
CA PRO A 388 -19.79 11.93 -5.04
C PRO A 388 -20.97 12.07 -4.08
N PRO A 389 -22.12 11.42 -4.34
CA PRO A 389 -23.21 11.46 -3.39
C PRO A 389 -22.68 10.87 -2.08
N ALA A 390 -22.97 11.48 -0.92
CA ALA A 390 -22.63 10.98 0.42
C ALA A 390 -22.83 9.46 0.66
N LYS A 391 -23.60 8.79 -0.22
CA LYS A 391 -23.73 7.32 -0.36
C LYS A 391 -22.42 6.58 -0.68
N SER A 392 -21.44 7.19 -1.37
CA SER A 392 -20.22 6.50 -1.86
C SER A 392 -19.15 6.26 -0.79
N ALA A 393 -19.21 6.93 0.37
CA ALA A 393 -18.29 6.67 1.49
C ALA A 393 -18.97 5.96 2.67
N GLY A 394 -20.31 6.00 2.77
CA GLY A 394 -21.06 5.37 3.85
C GLY A 394 -20.84 3.85 3.97
N TRP A 395 -20.48 3.19 2.87
CA TRP A 395 -20.11 1.77 2.91
C TRP A 395 -18.82 1.52 3.71
N MET A 396 -17.87 2.47 3.73
CA MET A 396 -16.61 2.34 4.47
C MET A 396 -16.82 2.38 5.98
N LEU A 397 -17.83 3.10 6.47
CA LEU A 397 -18.16 3.13 7.90
C LEU A 397 -18.41 1.73 8.47
N ARG A 398 -19.03 0.84 7.68
CA ARG A 398 -19.25 -0.57 8.08
C ARG A 398 -17.93 -1.34 8.17
N PHE A 399 -16.98 -1.09 7.28
CA PHE A 399 -15.67 -1.72 7.31
C PHE A 399 -14.81 -1.18 8.46
N LEU A 400 -14.85 0.13 8.72
CA LEU A 400 -14.23 0.73 9.91
C LEU A 400 -14.74 0.05 11.17
N MET A 401 -16.06 -0.04 11.35
CA MET A 401 -16.68 -0.65 12.54
C MET A 401 -16.19 -2.08 12.77
N ARG A 402 -16.19 -2.91 11.73
CA ARG A 402 -15.72 -4.31 11.81
C ARG A 402 -14.25 -4.42 12.20
N ASN A 403 -13.43 -3.43 11.89
CA ASN A 403 -11.99 -3.46 12.14
C ASN A 403 -11.56 -2.63 13.37
N ALA A 404 -12.39 -1.68 13.83
CA ALA A 404 -12.09 -0.81 14.97
C ALA A 404 -11.79 -1.62 16.24
N SER A 405 -12.59 -2.65 16.50
CA SER A 405 -12.42 -3.51 17.67
C SER A 405 -11.04 -4.17 17.72
N VAL A 406 -10.53 -4.62 16.57
CA VAL A 406 -9.22 -5.27 16.45
C VAL A 406 -8.09 -4.24 16.42
N GLN A 407 -8.18 -3.22 15.58
CA GLN A 407 -7.12 -2.22 15.36
C GLN A 407 -6.87 -1.32 16.58
N LEU A 408 -7.90 -1.08 17.40
CA LEU A 408 -7.81 -0.29 18.63
C LEU A 408 -7.81 -1.15 19.90
N ASN A 409 -7.79 -2.48 19.76
CA ASN A 409 -7.82 -3.42 20.88
C ASN A 409 -8.96 -3.13 21.88
N MET A 410 -10.16 -2.84 21.36
CA MET A 410 -11.30 -2.35 22.15
C MET A 410 -11.70 -3.30 23.28
N GLN A 411 -11.59 -4.61 23.06
CA GLN A 411 -11.91 -5.59 24.11
C GLN A 411 -10.97 -5.50 25.31
N THR A 412 -9.70 -5.14 25.09
CA THR A 412 -8.73 -4.93 26.17
C THR A 412 -8.99 -3.59 26.86
N ALA A 413 -9.23 -2.53 26.08
CA ALA A 413 -9.59 -1.23 26.61
C ALA A 413 -10.86 -1.29 27.49
N LEU A 414 -11.93 -1.96 27.03
CA LEU A 414 -13.20 -2.11 27.75
C LEU A 414 -13.09 -3.00 28.98
N ARG A 415 -12.22 -4.01 28.98
CA ARG A 415 -11.91 -4.78 30.19
C ARG A 415 -11.25 -3.90 31.24
N GLY A 416 -10.37 -2.98 30.80
CA GLY A 416 -9.77 -1.98 31.67
C GLY A 416 -10.79 -1.13 32.43
N VAL A 417 -11.87 -0.70 31.77
CA VAL A 417 -12.95 0.06 32.42
C VAL A 417 -13.53 -0.65 33.65
N ARG A 418 -13.59 -1.98 33.65
CA ARG A 418 -14.19 -2.80 34.72
C ARG A 418 -13.22 -3.16 35.86
N GLY A 419 -11.91 -2.96 35.67
CA GLY A 419 -10.88 -3.31 36.65
C GLY A 419 -10.66 -2.22 37.70
N GLY A 420 -10.53 -2.60 38.98
CA GLY A 420 -10.28 -1.66 40.10
C GLY A 420 -8.81 -1.26 40.31
N ALA A 421 -7.86 -2.07 39.85
CA ALA A 421 -6.43 -1.76 39.76
C ALA A 421 -5.99 -2.00 38.32
N GLN A 422 -5.41 -0.99 37.66
CA GLN A 422 -5.01 -1.07 36.27
C GLN A 422 -3.52 -0.75 36.13
N ASP A 423 -2.84 -1.49 35.27
CA ASP A 423 -1.48 -1.16 34.87
C ASP A 423 -1.48 0.02 33.87
N ASP A 424 -0.34 0.70 33.77
CA ASP A 424 -0.15 1.84 32.87
C ASP A 424 -0.40 1.47 31.39
N VAL A 425 -0.16 0.20 31.04
CA VAL A 425 -0.36 -0.34 29.68
C VAL A 425 -1.84 -0.37 29.30
N THR A 426 -2.71 -0.76 30.23
CA THR A 426 -4.16 -0.80 30.00
C THR A 426 -4.72 0.60 29.89
N LEU A 427 -4.27 1.55 30.72
CA LEU A 427 -4.68 2.95 30.61
C LEU A 427 -4.22 3.55 29.27
N TYR A 428 -2.96 3.33 28.88
CA TYR A 428 -2.45 3.77 27.58
C TYR A 428 -3.26 3.20 26.40
N THR A 429 -3.68 1.94 26.49
CA THR A 429 -4.55 1.30 25.48
C THR A 429 -5.91 1.99 25.40
N MET A 430 -6.51 2.34 26.55
CA MET A 430 -7.77 3.08 26.61
C MET A 430 -7.64 4.49 26.03
N GLU A 431 -6.60 5.24 26.41
CA GLU A 431 -6.31 6.58 25.89
C GLU A 431 -6.11 6.54 24.37
N THR A 432 -5.30 5.61 23.89
CA THR A 432 -5.06 5.41 22.45
C THR A 432 -6.37 5.17 21.70
N ALA A 433 -7.25 4.31 22.21
CA ALA A 433 -8.54 4.02 21.56
C ALA A 433 -9.46 5.25 21.50
N VAL A 434 -9.60 6.00 22.60
CA VAL A 434 -10.44 7.21 22.67
C VAL A 434 -9.90 8.29 21.74
N HIS A 435 -8.59 8.55 21.77
CA HIS A 435 -7.99 9.60 20.97
C HIS A 435 -7.94 9.25 19.48
N ALA A 436 -7.63 8.00 19.13
CA ALA A 436 -7.65 7.53 17.74
C ALA A 436 -9.06 7.65 17.14
N LEU A 437 -10.10 7.22 17.86
CA LEU A 437 -11.49 7.42 17.40
C LEU A 437 -11.84 8.90 17.23
N ARG A 438 -11.46 9.75 18.19
CA ARG A 438 -11.71 11.19 18.09
C ARG A 438 -11.08 11.77 16.83
N TRP A 439 -9.80 11.49 16.59
CA TRP A 439 -9.08 11.97 15.43
C TRP A 439 -9.70 11.48 14.13
N LEU A 440 -10.02 10.19 14.06
CA LEU A 440 -10.63 9.56 12.90
C LEU A 440 -11.96 10.21 12.52
N LEU A 441 -12.86 10.39 13.50
CA LEU A 441 -14.19 10.96 13.28
C LEU A 441 -14.16 12.46 13.01
N THR A 442 -13.24 13.19 13.66
CA THR A 442 -13.05 14.62 13.41
C THR A 442 -12.54 14.83 11.99
N ALA A 443 -11.50 14.10 11.58
CA ALA A 443 -10.99 14.16 10.21
C ALA A 443 -12.06 13.75 9.19
N LEU A 444 -12.89 12.74 9.47
CA LEU A 444 -14.00 12.36 8.60
C LEU A 444 -15.01 13.50 8.45
N ALA A 445 -15.45 14.09 9.56
CA ALA A 445 -16.45 15.15 9.55
C ALA A 445 -15.96 16.43 8.85
N GLU A 446 -14.68 16.77 9.04
CA GLU A 446 -14.04 17.89 8.34
C GLU A 446 -13.87 17.63 6.84
N THR A 447 -13.55 16.39 6.45
CA THR A 447 -13.28 16.04 5.04
C THR A 447 -14.56 15.79 4.24
N LEU A 448 -15.53 15.12 4.85
CA LEU A 448 -16.75 14.63 4.22
C LEU A 448 -17.98 15.08 5.04
N PRO A 449 -18.27 16.39 5.10
CA PRO A 449 -19.33 16.93 5.94
C PRO A 449 -20.72 16.35 5.58
N GLU A 450 -20.99 16.12 4.29
CA GLU A 450 -22.25 15.51 3.84
C GLU A 450 -22.43 14.08 4.40
N LEU A 451 -21.33 13.31 4.49
CA LEU A 451 -21.37 11.98 5.11
C LEU A 451 -21.64 12.09 6.61
N ALA A 452 -21.00 13.04 7.30
CA ALA A 452 -21.19 13.25 8.72
C ALA A 452 -22.63 13.67 9.09
N THR A 453 -23.37 14.28 8.16
CA THR A 453 -24.80 14.58 8.32
C THR A 453 -25.73 13.47 7.82
N SER A 454 -25.20 12.35 7.32
CA SER A 454 -25.98 11.29 6.71
C SER A 454 -26.49 10.27 7.74
N HIS A 455 -27.61 9.62 7.42
CA HIS A 455 -28.15 8.52 8.23
C HIS A 455 -27.13 7.39 8.46
N TYR A 456 -26.24 7.11 7.49
CA TYR A 456 -25.20 6.08 7.64
C TYR A 456 -24.19 6.40 8.74
N TYR A 457 -23.84 7.68 8.90
CA TYR A 457 -22.96 8.12 9.99
C TYR A 457 -23.67 8.05 11.34
N HIS A 458 -24.95 8.42 11.39
CA HIS A 458 -25.76 8.24 12.60
C HIS A 458 -25.87 6.77 13.02
N GLU A 459 -26.21 5.85 12.10
CA GLU A 459 -26.23 4.40 12.38
C GLU A 459 -24.86 3.91 12.88
N PHE A 460 -23.78 4.39 12.27
CA PHE A 460 -22.42 4.05 12.67
C PHE A 460 -22.09 4.54 14.08
N LEU A 461 -22.46 5.78 14.43
CA LEU A 461 -22.23 6.30 15.78
C LEU A 461 -23.06 5.52 16.81
N LEU A 462 -24.34 5.26 16.52
CA LEU A 462 -25.20 4.48 17.40
C LEU A 462 -24.61 3.10 17.72
N SER A 463 -23.98 2.44 16.74
CA SER A 463 -23.43 1.10 16.94
C SER A 463 -22.19 1.05 17.86
N ILE A 464 -21.50 2.19 18.04
CA ILE A 464 -20.29 2.28 18.89
C ILE A 464 -20.51 3.13 20.15
N GLN A 465 -21.68 3.74 20.31
CA GLN A 465 -21.97 4.74 21.34
C GLN A 465 -21.73 4.23 22.76
N GLU A 466 -22.30 3.08 23.11
CA GLU A 466 -22.22 2.55 24.47
C GLU A 466 -20.77 2.33 24.91
N ASP A 467 -19.98 1.67 24.06
CA ASP A 467 -18.56 1.39 24.33
C ASP A 467 -17.73 2.68 24.35
N CYS A 468 -17.98 3.61 23.42
CA CYS A 468 -17.28 4.89 23.36
C CYS A 468 -17.56 5.76 24.59
N VAL A 469 -18.81 5.83 25.05
CA VAL A 469 -19.18 6.61 26.25
C VAL A 469 -18.50 6.03 27.48
N LYS A 470 -18.55 4.70 27.68
CA LYS A 470 -17.89 4.03 28.81
C LYS A 470 -16.38 4.27 28.82
N LEU A 471 -15.72 4.10 27.68
CA LEU A 471 -14.28 4.33 27.54
C LEU A 471 -13.92 5.79 27.77
N THR A 472 -14.67 6.71 27.17
CA THR A 472 -14.39 8.16 27.27
C THR A 472 -14.53 8.64 28.71
N MET A 473 -15.58 8.24 29.42
CA MET A 473 -15.76 8.60 30.83
C MET A 473 -14.65 8.02 31.70
N ALA A 474 -14.30 6.75 31.49
CA ALA A 474 -13.24 6.09 32.25
C ALA A 474 -11.86 6.74 32.04
N VAL A 475 -11.54 7.16 30.81
CA VAL A 475 -10.31 7.90 30.50
C VAL A 475 -10.38 9.31 31.08
N ALA A 476 -11.47 10.04 30.90
CA ALA A 476 -11.63 11.41 31.39
C ALA A 476 -11.46 11.52 32.92
N MET A 477 -11.93 10.52 33.67
CA MET A 477 -11.77 10.49 35.13
C MET A 477 -10.33 10.25 35.61
N ARG A 478 -9.42 9.85 34.73
CA ARG A 478 -8.08 9.35 35.08
C ARG A 478 -6.94 10.09 34.40
N THR A 479 -7.21 10.76 33.29
CA THR A 479 -6.21 11.51 32.52
C THR A 479 -6.06 12.95 33.04
N GLN A 480 -4.89 13.56 32.80
CA GLN A 480 -4.62 14.95 33.18
C GLN A 480 -5.36 15.97 32.30
N GLN A 481 -5.86 15.54 31.13
CA GLN A 481 -6.55 16.39 30.17
C GLN A 481 -7.94 15.85 29.81
N PRO A 482 -8.90 15.82 30.75
CA PRO A 482 -10.24 15.26 30.55
C PRO A 482 -10.97 15.86 29.36
N GLN A 483 -10.77 17.16 29.09
CA GLN A 483 -11.35 17.85 27.94
C GLN A 483 -10.97 17.21 26.60
N VAL A 484 -9.78 16.63 26.50
CA VAL A 484 -9.27 16.01 25.26
C VAL A 484 -9.99 14.70 24.95
N ALA A 485 -10.30 13.93 25.98
CA ALA A 485 -11.10 12.71 25.89
C ALA A 485 -12.57 13.03 25.60
N LEU A 486 -13.16 13.99 26.33
CA LEU A 486 -14.57 14.37 26.20
C LEU A 486 -14.93 14.93 24.81
N MET A 487 -13.97 15.43 24.04
CA MET A 487 -14.20 15.87 22.67
C MET A 487 -14.74 14.75 21.74
N LEU A 488 -14.48 13.48 22.06
CA LEU A 488 -15.11 12.36 21.32
C LEU A 488 -16.65 12.41 21.44
N LEU A 489 -17.18 12.82 22.60
CA LEU A 489 -18.62 12.88 22.85
C LEU A 489 -19.36 13.88 21.96
N ARG A 490 -18.67 14.89 21.43
CA ARG A 490 -19.28 15.89 20.51
C ARG A 490 -19.93 15.23 19.29
N HIS A 491 -19.34 14.14 18.80
CA HIS A 491 -19.88 13.38 17.67
C HIS A 491 -21.22 12.72 18.01
N PHE A 492 -21.47 12.39 19.27
CA PHE A 492 -22.71 11.77 19.74
C PHE A 492 -23.75 12.79 20.22
N CYS A 493 -23.33 14.00 20.60
CA CYS A 493 -24.24 15.08 21.01
C CYS A 493 -24.97 15.74 19.85
N LEU A 494 -24.50 15.60 18.60
CA LEU A 494 -25.16 16.09 17.38
C LEU A 494 -26.36 15.22 16.94
N GLN A 495 -26.84 14.31 17.80
CA GLN A 495 -27.95 13.37 17.53
C GLN A 495 -29.27 13.79 18.18
N ILE A 496 -29.31 14.93 18.87
CA ILE A 496 -30.52 15.58 19.41
C ILE A 496 -30.78 16.82 18.56
#